data_AF-A0A6I3EDH1-F1
#
_entry.id   AF-A0A6I3EDH1-F1
#
_cell.length_a   1.000
_cell.length_b   1.000
_cell.length_c   1.000
_cell.angle_alpha   90.00
_cell.angle_beta   90.00
_cell.angle_gamma   90.00
#
_symmetry.space_group_name_H-M   'P 1'
#
loop_
_entity.id
_entity.type
_entity.pdbx_description
1 polymer ?
#
loop_
_entity_poly.entity_id
_entity_poly.type
_entity_poly.pdbx_seq_one_letter_code
_entity_poly.pdbx_strand_id
1 'polypeptide(L)' 'ARFATPDEVAGVVAFLASPAAAYISGAVIPIDGGLGMGH' A
#
# COMPACT_ATOMS: atom_id res chain seq x y z
N ALA A 1 4.99 -6.02 -16.16
CA ALA A 1 4.58 -6.04 -14.75
C ALA A 1 5.25 -7.21 -14.04
N ARG A 2 5.58 -7.09 -12.75
CA ARG A 2 6.12 -8.16 -11.90
C ARG A 2 5.27 -8.30 -10.63
N PHE A 3 5.36 -9.44 -9.96
CA PHE A 3 4.77 -9.58 -8.64
C PHE A 3 5.51 -8.72 -7.61
N ALA A 4 4.75 -8.21 -6.65
CA ALA A 4 5.31 -7.62 -5.44
C ALA A 4 5.99 -8.72 -4.61
N THR A 5 7.08 -8.34 -3.95
CA THR A 5 7.68 -9.15 -2.89
C THR A 5 6.92 -8.94 -1.58
N PRO A 6 7.01 -9.89 -0.62
CA PRO A 6 6.41 -9.69 0.70
C PRO A 6 6.87 -8.43 1.42
N ASP A 7 8.15 -8.06 1.27
CA ASP A 7 8.74 -6.88 1.93
C ASP A 7 8.17 -5.57 1.40
N GLU A 8 7.84 -5.51 0.10
CA GLU A 8 7.19 -4.34 -0.50
C GLU A 8 5.78 -4.11 0.07
N VAL A 9 5.05 -5.18 0.37
CA VAL A 9 3.75 -5.08 1.04
C VAL A 9 3.93 -4.71 2.51
N ALA A 10 4.86 -5.37 3.20
CA ALA A 10 5.13 -5.14 4.63
C ALA A 10 5.57 -3.69 4.90
N GLY A 11 6.33 -3.07 4.01
CA GLY A 11 6.74 -1.66 4.14
C GLY A 11 5.54 -0.70 4.19
N VAL A 12 4.53 -0.92 3.34
CA VAL A 12 3.32 -0.08 3.34
C VAL A 12 2.47 -0.33 4.58
N VAL A 13 2.37 -1.58 5.03
CA VAL A 13 1.68 -1.92 6.29
C VAL A 13 2.37 -1.26 7.47
N ALA A 14 3.70 -1.31 7.54
CA ALA A 14 4.48 -0.67 8.60
C ALA A 14 4.29 0.86 8.61
N PHE A 15 4.24 1.49 7.43
CA PHE A 15 3.90 2.90 7.32
C PHE A 15 2.50 3.19 7.86
N LEU A 16 1.49 2.42 7.45
CA LEU A 16 0.10 2.59 7.89
C LEU A 16 -0.09 2.37 9.41
N ALA A 17 0.70 1.48 10.00
CA ALA A 17 0.70 1.23 11.43
C ALA A 17 1.48 2.30 12.24
N SER A 18 2.20 3.21 11.57
CA SER A 18 3.02 4.22 12.22
C SER A 18 2.24 5.51 12.53
N PRO A 19 2.74 6.38 13.43
CA PRO A 19 2.14 7.69 13.67
C PRO A 19 2.07 8.60 12.42
N ALA A 20 2.88 8.35 11.39
CA ALA A 20 2.87 9.14 10.17
C ALA A 20 1.56 9.00 9.37
N ALA A 21 0.81 7.91 9.59
CA ALA A 21 -0.46 7.64 8.95
C ALA A 21 -1.68 8.06 9.79
N ALA A 22 -1.49 8.80 10.90
CA ALA A 22 -2.54 9.07 11.90
C ALA A 22 -3.83 9.73 11.36
N TYR A 23 -3.76 10.37 10.20
CA TYR A 23 -4.91 11.03 9.57
C TYR A 23 -5.42 10.33 8.30
N ILE A 24 -4.96 9.10 8.03
CA ILE A 24 -5.40 8.28 6.91
C ILE A 24 -6.52 7.35 7.41
N SER A 25 -7.73 7.51 6.87
CA SER A 25 -8.86 6.64 7.15
C SER A 25 -9.72 6.49 5.90
N GLY A 26 -10.27 5.29 5.68
CA GLY A 26 -11.12 4.98 4.53
C GLY A 26 -10.39 4.91 3.17
N ALA A 27 -9.05 4.96 3.17
CA ALA A 27 -8.25 4.90 1.95
C ALA A 27 -7.99 3.46 1.50
N VAL A 28 -7.96 3.25 0.18
CA VAL A 28 -7.42 2.03 -0.44
C VAL A 28 -6.04 2.36 -1.00
N ILE A 29 -5.01 1.64 -0.56
CA ILE A 29 -3.63 1.81 -1.04
C ILE A 29 -3.26 0.59 -1.89
N PRO A 30 -3.29 0.69 -3.22
CA PRO A 30 -2.91 -0.42 -4.09
C PRO A 30 -1.38 -0.65 -4.07
N ILE A 31 -0.99 -1.92 -3.99
CA ILE A 31 0.42 -2.37 -4.02
C ILE A 31 0.55 -3.44 -5.12
N ASP A 32 0.20 -3.07 -6.34
CA ASP A 32 0.01 -4.01 -7.47
C ASP A 32 0.84 -3.65 -8.71
N GLY A 33 1.72 -2.66 -8.60
CA GLY A 33 2.52 -2.18 -9.73
C GLY A 33 1.70 -1.50 -10.83
N GLY A 34 0.52 -0.96 -10.51
CA GLY A 34 -0.38 -0.27 -11.44
C GLY A 34 -1.35 -1.18 -12.18
N LEU A 35 -1.51 -2.43 -11.73
CA LEU A 35 -2.35 -3.42 -12.40
C LEU A 35 -3.85 -3.12 -12.31
N GLY A 36 -4.31 -2.62 -11.16
CA GLY A 36 -5.72 -2.33 -10.87
C GLY A 36 -6.17 -0.92 -11.24
N MET A 37 -5.38 -0.17 -12.02
CA MET A 37 -5.72 1.20 -12.39
C MET A 37 -6.96 1.24 -13.29
N GLY A 38 -7.96 2.03 -12.90
CA GLY A 38 -9.23 2.13 -13.60
C GLY A 38 -10.26 2.95 -12.84
N HIS A 39 -11.50 2.96 -13.35
CA HIS A 39 -12.68 3.54 -12.70
C HIS A 39 -13.64 2.42 -12.30
#